data_AF-A0A2N7BC66-F1
#
_entry.id   AF-A0A2N7BC66-F1
#
_cell.length_a   1.000
_cell.length_b   1.000
_cell.length_c   1.000
_cell.angle_alpha   90.00
_cell.angle_beta   90.00
_cell.angle_gamma   90.00
#
_symmetry.space_group_name_H-M   'P 1'
#
loop_
_entity.id
_entity.type
_entity.pdbx_description
1 polymer ?
#
loop_
_entity_poly.entity_id
_entity_poly.type
_entity_poly.pdbx_seq_one_letter_code
_entity_poly.pdbx_strand_id
1 'polypeptide(L)'
;MKKNYLSAFLLGSLLAAGTAKAQLVINGTKFSNSGYVSNYSSYTEVKSASNSNYAASNRSVFEHFETSPQALRVDNAYEANLADGSTDEFKGPNGSPGVQGVSGSVAPNFHTLILNNGATFAITNTKGANVYGSAQLNNGITTTNRSLRQEGALRFQNGATYQNGNTDARHVNGYVSKVGNNEFTFPVGSGSDLRTLKMSAPSANSHFSTAWNTSQPANTSAKENAIQAIAAAGFWDWITVTPSSSPLTITVSIPDLSAFAGTESLRLVGWNGSQWVSLSSGPSATGNTENSTLQGIIPANSSTITALAIGSSSGALPVSLAAFTAKAVDNQKAALDWVTAGEKNNAFFEVQHSINAQQYETVGQLKGQGTTYARTSYTFTHDGLSPASIHYYRLKQVDLDGSFTYSPVRSVKLEGYLGIELYATVEPGRTVKAFVKYGDDQLSDQATVSLVDLSGRKLSSKAVSLQKGTNPVEFSAASLGAGLYLIRLENASQNSTVKVAIP
;
A
#
# COMPACT_ATOMS: atom_id res chain seq x y z
N MET A 1 68.58 -26.74 -35.61
CA MET A 1 69.02 -28.15 -35.75
C MET A 1 68.11 -29.02 -34.88
N LYS A 2 67.47 -30.01 -35.51
CA LYS A 2 66.67 -31.06 -34.85
C LYS A 2 67.59 -31.94 -33.99
N LYS A 3 67.14 -32.34 -32.79
CA LYS A 3 67.39 -33.69 -32.24
C LYS A 3 66.21 -34.12 -31.35
N ASN A 4 65.48 -35.13 -31.84
CA ASN A 4 64.64 -36.01 -31.04
C ASN A 4 65.53 -37.12 -30.46
N TYR A 5 65.25 -37.58 -29.24
CA TYR A 5 65.23 -39.02 -28.93
C TYR A 5 64.22 -39.32 -27.81
N LEU A 6 63.35 -40.29 -28.11
CA LEU A 6 62.38 -40.95 -27.24
C LEU A 6 63.02 -42.22 -26.64
N SER A 7 62.75 -42.52 -25.36
CA SER A 7 62.68 -43.88 -24.75
C SER A 7 62.15 -43.71 -23.31
N ALA A 8 61.35 -44.57 -22.67
CA ALA A 8 60.34 -45.56 -23.02
C ALA A 8 59.50 -45.81 -21.74
N PHE A 9 58.19 -46.00 -21.92
CA PHE A 9 57.14 -46.62 -21.08
C PHE A 9 57.43 -47.12 -19.64
N LEU A 10 56.55 -46.69 -18.72
CA LEU A 10 55.94 -47.58 -17.71
C LEU A 10 54.42 -47.31 -17.67
N LEU A 11 53.63 -48.33 -18.01
CA LEU A 11 52.16 -48.32 -17.96
C LEU A 11 51.71 -48.60 -16.53
N GLY A 12 51.12 -47.61 -15.86
CA GLY A 12 50.31 -47.78 -14.66
C GLY A 12 48.90 -47.28 -14.96
N SER A 13 47.96 -48.21 -15.07
CA SER A 13 46.55 -47.97 -15.41
C SER A 13 45.83 -47.16 -14.33
N LEU A 14 45.66 -45.86 -14.56
CA LEU A 14 44.57 -45.09 -13.96
C LEU A 14 43.41 -45.11 -14.94
N LEU A 15 42.29 -45.72 -14.55
CA LEU A 15 41.00 -45.44 -15.20
C LEU A 15 40.64 -43.98 -14.91
N ALA A 16 41.16 -43.05 -15.71
CA ALA A 16 40.58 -41.73 -15.84
C ALA A 16 39.34 -41.90 -16.73
N ALA A 17 38.16 -41.77 -16.15
CA ALA A 17 36.94 -41.55 -16.90
C ALA A 17 37.18 -40.35 -17.84
N GLY A 18 37.23 -40.62 -19.14
CA GLY A 18 37.43 -39.59 -20.14
C GLY A 18 36.25 -38.62 -20.12
N THR A 19 36.44 -37.46 -19.49
CA THR A 19 35.57 -36.32 -19.71
C THR A 19 35.79 -35.82 -21.13
N ALA A 20 34.73 -35.85 -21.92
CA ALA A 20 34.74 -35.26 -23.25
C ALA A 20 35.16 -33.78 -23.13
N LYS A 21 36.26 -33.43 -23.79
CA LYS A 21 36.78 -32.06 -23.83
C LYS A 21 35.93 -31.24 -24.79
N ALA A 22 35.18 -30.26 -24.30
CA ALA A 22 34.57 -29.26 -25.15
C ALA A 22 35.68 -28.37 -25.75
N GLN A 23 35.69 -28.24 -27.08
CA GLN A 23 36.56 -27.34 -27.81
C GLN A 23 35.75 -26.12 -28.22
N LEU A 24 36.14 -24.94 -27.73
CA LEU A 24 35.81 -23.69 -28.42
C LEU A 24 36.90 -23.47 -29.47
N VAL A 25 36.52 -23.44 -30.75
CA VAL A 25 37.40 -23.04 -31.84
C VAL A 25 36.94 -21.69 -32.34
N ILE A 26 37.69 -20.64 -31.99
CA ILE A 26 37.54 -19.32 -32.60
C ILE A 26 38.73 -19.13 -33.52
N ASN A 27 38.48 -18.95 -34.83
CA ASN A 27 39.52 -18.71 -35.85
C ASN A 27 40.68 -19.72 -35.81
N GLY A 28 40.39 -20.99 -35.57
CA GLY A 28 41.39 -22.07 -35.54
C GLY A 28 42.16 -22.25 -34.22
N THR A 29 41.94 -21.37 -33.23
CA THR A 29 42.58 -21.49 -31.90
C THR A 29 41.72 -22.34 -30.99
N LYS A 30 42.32 -23.39 -30.41
CA LYS A 30 41.69 -24.30 -29.45
C LYS A 30 41.88 -23.78 -28.04
N PHE A 31 40.80 -23.54 -27.31
CA PHE A 31 40.88 -23.22 -25.89
C PHE A 31 40.79 -24.50 -25.06
N SER A 32 41.80 -24.76 -24.24
CA SER A 32 41.82 -25.88 -23.31
C SER A 32 42.35 -25.44 -21.95
N ASN A 33 41.55 -25.73 -20.92
CA ASN A 33 41.90 -25.78 -19.50
C ASN A 33 42.06 -24.43 -18.76
N SER A 34 41.66 -24.45 -17.47
CA SER A 34 41.80 -23.42 -16.42
C SER A 34 42.72 -22.23 -16.77
N GLY A 35 42.12 -21.06 -17.03
CA GLY A 35 42.85 -19.83 -17.38
C GLY A 35 41.95 -18.71 -17.94
N TYR A 36 42.55 -17.77 -18.67
CA TYR A 36 41.91 -16.65 -19.35
C TYR A 36 41.74 -16.92 -20.85
N VAL A 37 40.58 -16.57 -21.41
CA VAL A 37 40.24 -16.66 -22.84
C VAL A 37 39.74 -15.28 -23.31
N SER A 38 40.04 -14.86 -24.54
CA SER A 38 39.52 -13.62 -25.13
C SER A 38 39.24 -13.74 -26.63
N ASN A 39 38.29 -12.95 -27.15
CA ASN A 39 37.94 -12.85 -28.58
C ASN A 39 38.18 -11.42 -29.10
N TYR A 40 38.81 -11.26 -30.27
CA TYR A 40 39.31 -9.94 -30.73
C TYR A 40 38.72 -9.43 -32.05
N SER A 41 38.09 -10.25 -32.90
CA SER A 41 37.86 -9.84 -34.30
C SER A 41 36.51 -10.17 -34.92
N SER A 42 35.71 -11.08 -34.34
CA SER A 42 34.36 -11.44 -34.80
C SER A 42 33.56 -12.01 -33.64
N TYR A 43 32.23 -11.84 -33.66
CA TYR A 43 31.37 -12.37 -32.59
C TYR A 43 31.53 -13.89 -32.42
N THR A 44 31.37 -14.36 -31.19
CA THR A 44 31.51 -15.75 -30.82
C THR A 44 30.21 -16.44 -31.16
N GLU A 45 30.28 -17.26 -32.20
CA GLU A 45 29.15 -18.04 -32.67
C GLU A 45 29.21 -19.46 -32.11
N VAL A 46 28.26 -19.79 -31.22
CA VAL A 46 28.08 -21.16 -30.71
C VAL A 46 27.06 -21.86 -31.61
N LYS A 47 27.50 -22.24 -32.82
CA LYS A 47 26.73 -23.04 -33.79
C LYS A 47 27.22 -24.48 -33.88
N SER A 48 26.39 -25.33 -34.46
CA SER A 48 26.70 -26.75 -34.65
C SER A 48 27.45 -26.99 -35.95
N ALA A 49 28.49 -27.82 -35.86
CA ALA A 49 28.69 -28.92 -36.79
C ALA A 49 28.72 -30.18 -35.91
N SER A 50 27.56 -30.83 -35.75
CA SER A 50 27.29 -31.94 -34.82
C SER A 50 27.67 -31.69 -33.34
N ASN A 51 26.68 -31.32 -32.51
CA ASN A 51 26.72 -31.42 -31.04
C ASN A 51 27.89 -30.70 -30.32
N SER A 52 28.43 -29.62 -30.86
CA SER A 52 29.42 -28.79 -30.16
C SER A 52 28.75 -27.94 -29.07
N ASN A 53 28.72 -28.46 -27.85
CA ASN A 53 28.39 -27.72 -26.64
C ASN A 53 29.64 -26.97 -26.14
N TYR A 54 29.48 -25.69 -25.77
CA TYR A 54 30.50 -25.01 -24.98
C TYR A 54 30.27 -25.33 -23.50
N ALA A 55 31.33 -25.74 -22.79
CA ALA A 55 31.32 -25.82 -21.35
C ALA A 55 32.59 -25.16 -20.81
N ALA A 56 32.42 -24.10 -20.02
CA ALA A 56 33.56 -23.40 -19.44
C ALA A 56 34.18 -24.24 -18.33
N SER A 57 35.51 -24.22 -18.23
CA SER A 57 36.20 -24.87 -17.12
C SER A 57 35.96 -24.10 -15.82
N ASN A 58 35.94 -24.83 -14.71
CA ASN A 58 35.91 -24.28 -13.36
C ASN A 58 36.90 -23.11 -13.21
N ARG A 59 36.43 -21.97 -12.69
CA ARG A 59 37.21 -20.77 -12.36
C ARG A 59 37.90 -20.10 -13.56
N SER A 60 37.49 -20.41 -14.79
CA SER A 60 37.99 -19.73 -15.99
C SER A 60 37.38 -18.34 -16.15
N VAL A 61 38.07 -17.47 -16.87
CA VAL A 61 37.60 -16.14 -17.26
C VAL A 61 37.56 -16.06 -18.78
N PHE A 62 36.44 -15.63 -19.34
CA PHE A 62 36.27 -15.35 -20.76
C PHE A 62 35.94 -13.87 -20.96
N GLU A 63 36.86 -13.15 -21.59
CA GLU A 63 36.70 -11.73 -21.94
C GLU A 63 36.14 -11.58 -23.35
N HIS A 64 35.01 -10.88 -23.46
CA HIS A 64 34.35 -10.57 -24.72
C HIS A 64 34.71 -9.14 -25.18
N PHE A 65 35.57 -9.00 -26.19
CA PHE A 65 35.99 -7.71 -26.77
C PHE A 65 35.42 -7.43 -28.16
N GLU A 66 34.37 -8.15 -28.55
CA GLU A 66 33.92 -8.14 -29.93
C GLU A 66 33.37 -6.79 -30.38
N THR A 67 33.67 -6.44 -31.63
CA THR A 67 33.18 -5.24 -32.30
C THR A 67 31.71 -5.33 -32.73
N SER A 68 31.12 -6.52 -32.63
CA SER A 68 29.72 -6.79 -32.97
C SER A 68 28.77 -6.34 -31.84
N PRO A 69 27.63 -5.71 -32.16
CA PRO A 69 26.54 -5.50 -31.20
C PRO A 69 25.94 -6.79 -30.65
N GLN A 70 26.19 -7.93 -31.32
CA GLN A 70 25.87 -9.26 -30.85
C GLN A 70 27.18 -9.97 -30.55
N ALA A 71 27.75 -9.67 -29.40
CA ALA A 71 29.02 -10.22 -28.93
C ALA A 71 28.97 -11.76 -28.87
N LEU A 72 27.95 -12.30 -28.19
CA LEU A 72 27.76 -13.75 -28.08
C LEU A 72 26.47 -14.20 -28.78
N ARG A 73 26.57 -15.13 -29.73
CA ARG A 73 25.40 -15.75 -30.38
C ARG A 73 25.29 -17.22 -30.00
N VAL A 74 24.18 -17.61 -29.37
CA VAL A 74 23.99 -18.94 -28.79
C VAL A 74 22.81 -19.67 -29.45
N ASP A 75 23.13 -20.63 -30.31
CA ASP A 75 22.15 -21.50 -30.98
C ASP A 75 22.26 -22.98 -30.54
N ASN A 76 23.14 -23.29 -29.58
CA ASN A 76 23.33 -24.61 -28.92
C ASN A 76 23.68 -24.43 -27.43
N ALA A 77 24.06 -25.49 -26.71
CA ALA A 77 24.37 -25.36 -25.27
C ALA A 77 25.63 -24.53 -25.01
N TYR A 78 25.49 -23.56 -24.11
CA TYR A 78 26.58 -22.75 -23.55
C TYR A 78 26.53 -22.84 -22.03
N GLU A 79 27.39 -23.66 -21.45
CA GLU A 79 27.42 -24.02 -20.03
C GLU A 79 28.66 -23.44 -19.33
N ALA A 80 28.56 -22.19 -18.89
CA ALA A 80 29.57 -21.51 -18.07
C ALA A 80 29.34 -21.69 -16.55
N ASN A 81 28.46 -22.63 -16.16
CA ASN A 81 28.06 -22.91 -14.78
C ASN A 81 28.39 -24.33 -14.29
N LEU A 82 29.53 -24.87 -14.70
CA LEU A 82 30.07 -26.08 -14.07
C LEU A 82 30.60 -25.79 -12.64
N ALA A 83 31.03 -26.83 -11.91
CA ALA A 83 31.48 -26.70 -10.51
C ALA A 83 32.51 -25.57 -10.31
N ASP A 84 32.55 -24.92 -9.15
CA ASP A 84 33.37 -23.72 -8.86
C ASP A 84 33.15 -22.48 -9.76
N GLY A 85 32.34 -22.54 -10.82
CA GLY A 85 31.87 -21.42 -11.63
C GLY A 85 32.91 -20.75 -12.54
N SER A 86 32.49 -20.24 -13.71
CA SER A 86 33.34 -19.41 -14.59
C SER A 86 32.86 -17.95 -14.66
N THR A 87 33.70 -17.06 -15.19
CA THR A 87 33.38 -15.64 -15.39
C THR A 87 33.34 -15.30 -16.86
N ASP A 88 32.22 -14.74 -17.30
CA ASP A 88 32.07 -14.12 -18.61
C ASP A 88 32.06 -12.60 -18.45
N GLU A 89 33.07 -11.92 -18.97
CA GLU A 89 33.27 -10.48 -18.84
C GLU A 89 33.19 -9.78 -20.20
N PHE A 90 32.16 -8.97 -20.42
CA PHE A 90 31.98 -8.18 -21.64
C PHE A 90 32.61 -6.80 -21.48
N LYS A 91 33.75 -6.54 -22.13
CA LYS A 91 34.57 -5.33 -21.94
C LYS A 91 34.33 -4.24 -22.98
N GLY A 92 33.35 -4.45 -23.85
CA GLY A 92 33.05 -3.56 -24.96
C GLY A 92 33.96 -3.78 -26.18
N PRO A 93 33.58 -3.20 -27.34
CA PRO A 93 34.33 -3.33 -28.58
C PRO A 93 35.79 -2.93 -28.42
N ASN A 94 36.71 -3.88 -28.66
CA ASN A 94 38.16 -3.69 -28.51
C ASN A 94 38.57 -3.14 -27.13
N GLY A 95 37.83 -3.47 -26.07
CA GLY A 95 38.11 -3.04 -24.69
C GLY A 95 37.75 -1.59 -24.40
N SER A 96 37.00 -0.94 -25.31
CA SER A 96 36.47 0.41 -25.16
C SER A 96 34.97 0.38 -24.93
N PRO A 97 34.37 1.42 -24.30
CA PRO A 97 32.93 1.50 -24.17
C PRO A 97 32.21 1.41 -25.52
N GLY A 98 31.15 0.59 -25.61
CA GLY A 98 30.38 0.42 -26.84
C GLY A 98 29.30 -0.66 -26.74
N VAL A 99 28.34 -0.63 -27.67
CA VAL A 99 27.18 -1.52 -27.66
C VAL A 99 27.61 -2.96 -27.93
N GLN A 100 27.16 -3.89 -27.08
CA GLN A 100 27.35 -5.35 -27.20
C GLN A 100 26.06 -6.07 -26.81
N GLY A 101 26.05 -7.41 -26.87
CA GLY A 101 24.84 -8.15 -26.58
C GLY A 101 24.95 -9.66 -26.76
N VAL A 102 23.90 -10.35 -26.32
CA VAL A 102 23.72 -11.79 -26.50
C VAL A 102 22.52 -12.04 -27.42
N SER A 103 22.71 -12.80 -28.49
CA SER A 103 21.66 -13.19 -29.44
C SER A 103 21.56 -14.72 -29.57
N GLY A 104 20.62 -15.20 -30.39
CA GLY A 104 20.41 -16.63 -30.65
C GLY A 104 19.09 -17.18 -30.12
N SER A 105 19.02 -18.50 -30.03
CA SER A 105 17.79 -19.27 -29.77
C SER A 105 17.84 -20.21 -28.58
N VAL A 106 19.01 -20.33 -27.93
CA VAL A 106 19.23 -21.11 -26.71
C VAL A 106 19.81 -20.21 -25.64
N ALA A 107 19.31 -20.30 -24.42
CA ALA A 107 19.77 -19.45 -23.32
C ALA A 107 21.18 -19.86 -22.88
N PRO A 108 22.19 -18.96 -22.88
CA PRO A 108 23.46 -19.25 -22.22
C PRO A 108 23.29 -19.36 -20.71
N ASN A 109 24.06 -20.26 -20.10
CA ASN A 109 24.15 -20.45 -18.65
C ASN A 109 25.46 -19.87 -18.12
N PHE A 110 25.42 -18.64 -17.64
CA PHE A 110 26.55 -17.99 -16.98
C PHE A 110 26.60 -18.37 -15.50
N HIS A 111 27.80 -18.58 -14.94
CA HIS A 111 27.96 -18.57 -13.49
C HIS A 111 28.11 -17.14 -13.00
N THR A 112 29.20 -16.47 -13.38
CA THR A 112 29.43 -15.04 -13.13
C THR A 112 29.35 -14.28 -14.45
N LEU A 113 28.42 -13.33 -14.54
CA LEU A 113 28.24 -12.45 -15.69
C LEU A 113 28.68 -11.02 -15.32
N ILE A 114 29.68 -10.48 -16.00
CA ILE A 114 30.13 -9.11 -15.80
C ILE A 114 29.95 -8.34 -17.10
N LEU A 115 29.09 -7.33 -17.10
CA LEU A 115 28.91 -6.42 -18.21
C LEU A 115 29.66 -5.13 -17.91
N ASN A 116 30.84 -4.96 -18.51
CA ASN A 116 31.76 -3.84 -18.34
C ASN A 116 31.93 -3.02 -19.63
N ASN A 117 31.01 -3.16 -20.59
CA ASN A 117 31.13 -2.52 -21.90
C ASN A 117 30.76 -1.03 -21.92
N GLY A 118 30.46 -0.41 -20.76
CA GLY A 118 30.23 1.04 -20.59
C GLY A 118 29.12 1.67 -21.45
N ALA A 119 28.34 0.87 -22.19
CA ALA A 119 27.22 1.29 -23.02
C ALA A 119 26.16 0.17 -23.09
N THR A 120 25.03 0.43 -23.75
CA THR A 120 23.89 -0.50 -23.78
C THR A 120 24.30 -1.94 -24.11
N PHE A 121 23.83 -2.90 -23.31
CA PHE A 121 24.01 -4.33 -23.57
C PHE A 121 22.67 -4.98 -23.87
N ALA A 122 22.51 -5.54 -25.08
CA ALA A 122 21.23 -6.08 -25.53
C ALA A 122 21.19 -7.61 -25.43
N ILE A 123 20.27 -8.14 -24.62
CA ILE A 123 19.92 -9.57 -24.60
C ILE A 123 18.74 -9.77 -25.55
N THR A 124 19.05 -10.05 -26.83
CA THR A 124 18.05 -10.32 -27.87
C THR A 124 17.83 -11.81 -28.10
N ASN A 125 18.53 -12.68 -27.38
CA ASN A 125 18.33 -14.12 -27.43
C ASN A 125 16.88 -14.49 -27.06
N THR A 126 16.23 -15.33 -27.86
CA THR A 126 14.80 -15.64 -27.70
C THR A 126 14.49 -16.49 -26.46
N LYS A 127 15.52 -17.03 -25.79
CA LYS A 127 15.44 -17.73 -24.50
C LYS A 127 16.16 -16.98 -23.37
N GLY A 128 16.50 -15.71 -23.62
CA GLY A 128 17.12 -14.83 -22.63
C GLY A 128 18.53 -15.27 -22.27
N ALA A 129 18.90 -15.11 -21.01
CA ALA A 129 20.16 -15.59 -20.44
C ALA A 129 19.97 -16.04 -19.00
N ASN A 130 20.74 -17.02 -18.54
CA ASN A 130 20.71 -17.54 -17.18
C ASN A 130 21.97 -17.13 -16.42
N VAL A 131 21.80 -16.81 -15.14
CA VAL A 131 22.88 -16.51 -14.19
C VAL A 131 22.71 -17.40 -12.96
N TYR A 132 23.74 -18.15 -12.59
CA TYR A 132 23.70 -19.10 -11.47
C TYR A 132 24.51 -18.65 -10.24
N GLY A 133 25.50 -17.79 -10.40
CA GLY A 133 26.32 -17.24 -9.31
C GLY A 133 26.04 -15.76 -9.08
N SER A 134 26.50 -14.90 -10.00
CA SER A 134 26.30 -13.46 -9.87
C SER A 134 26.25 -12.71 -11.20
N ALA A 135 25.59 -11.57 -11.22
CA ALA A 135 25.67 -10.62 -12.33
C ALA A 135 26.10 -9.24 -11.84
N GLN A 136 26.92 -8.56 -12.63
CA GLN A 136 27.35 -7.17 -12.45
C GLN A 136 27.05 -6.40 -13.73
N LEU A 137 26.27 -5.32 -13.64
CA LEU A 137 25.83 -4.52 -14.78
C LEU A 137 26.51 -3.15 -14.75
N ASN A 138 27.82 -3.10 -15.03
CA ASN A 138 28.60 -1.85 -15.11
C ASN A 138 28.57 -1.25 -16.53
N ASN A 139 27.62 -1.67 -17.36
CA ASN A 139 27.52 -1.34 -18.77
C ASN A 139 26.61 -0.14 -19.06
N GLY A 140 26.02 0.54 -18.08
CA GLY A 140 24.89 1.40 -18.38
C GLY A 140 23.60 0.57 -18.35
N ILE A 141 22.83 0.62 -19.44
CA ILE A 141 21.52 -0.03 -19.52
C ILE A 141 21.62 -1.40 -20.18
N THR A 142 21.12 -2.43 -19.50
CA THR A 142 20.88 -3.73 -20.13
C THR A 142 19.46 -3.78 -20.67
N THR A 143 19.25 -4.29 -21.87
CA THR A 143 17.89 -4.48 -22.44
C THR A 143 17.60 -5.95 -22.63
N THR A 144 16.33 -6.33 -22.52
CA THR A 144 15.86 -7.65 -22.92
C THR A 144 14.68 -7.53 -23.89
N ASN A 145 14.37 -8.60 -24.61
CA ASN A 145 13.24 -8.61 -25.53
C ASN A 145 11.90 -8.54 -24.77
N ARG A 146 11.29 -7.35 -24.71
CA ARG A 146 10.02 -7.10 -24.02
C ARG A 146 8.81 -7.88 -24.59
N SER A 147 8.88 -8.36 -25.82
CA SER A 147 7.83 -9.23 -26.40
C SER A 147 7.86 -10.65 -25.83
N LEU A 148 8.96 -11.05 -25.19
CA LEU A 148 9.17 -12.38 -24.60
C LEU A 148 9.30 -12.25 -23.08
N ARG A 149 8.17 -11.95 -22.42
CA ARG A 149 8.10 -11.46 -21.03
C ARG A 149 8.74 -12.39 -19.98
N GLN A 150 8.74 -13.70 -20.24
CA GLN A 150 9.38 -14.70 -19.38
C GLN A 150 10.58 -15.35 -20.07
N GLU A 151 10.40 -15.74 -21.33
CA GLU A 151 11.40 -16.53 -22.06
C GLU A 151 12.64 -15.70 -22.38
N GLY A 152 12.47 -14.42 -22.73
CA GLY A 152 13.56 -13.53 -23.12
C GLY A 152 14.24 -12.80 -21.96
N ALA A 153 13.91 -13.14 -20.71
CA ALA A 153 14.41 -12.42 -19.53
C ALA A 153 15.89 -12.71 -19.21
N LEU A 154 16.52 -11.80 -18.46
CA LEU A 154 17.73 -12.12 -17.71
C LEU A 154 17.32 -12.86 -16.44
N ARG A 155 17.67 -14.14 -16.32
CA ARG A 155 17.13 -15.04 -15.30
C ARG A 155 18.19 -15.39 -14.25
N PHE A 156 17.96 -14.94 -13.03
CA PHE A 156 18.77 -15.30 -11.86
C PHE A 156 18.24 -16.61 -11.28
N GLN A 157 19.08 -17.64 -11.26
CA GLN A 157 18.75 -18.97 -10.75
C GLN A 157 18.82 -19.01 -9.21
N ASN A 158 18.59 -20.19 -8.62
CA ASN A 158 18.60 -20.33 -7.16
C ASN A 158 20.00 -20.00 -6.60
N GLY A 159 20.08 -19.17 -5.55
CA GLY A 159 21.34 -18.66 -5.00
C GLY A 159 21.99 -17.51 -5.80
N ALA A 160 21.57 -17.24 -7.04
CA ALA A 160 22.19 -16.19 -7.85
C ALA A 160 21.87 -14.78 -7.33
N THR A 161 22.86 -13.88 -7.41
CA THR A 161 22.78 -12.52 -6.86
C THR A 161 23.04 -11.45 -7.93
N TYR A 162 22.45 -10.27 -7.74
CA TYR A 162 22.86 -9.06 -8.47
C TYR A 162 23.80 -8.24 -7.57
N GLN A 163 24.93 -7.80 -8.14
CA GLN A 163 26.02 -7.13 -7.41
C GLN A 163 26.32 -5.74 -8.01
N ASN A 164 27.03 -4.91 -7.23
CA ASN A 164 27.44 -3.53 -7.56
C ASN A 164 26.31 -2.48 -7.61
N GLY A 165 25.20 -2.77 -6.94
CA GLY A 165 24.16 -1.79 -6.58
C GLY A 165 23.16 -1.48 -7.70
N ASN A 166 21.95 -1.09 -7.30
CA ASN A 166 20.93 -0.62 -8.22
C ASN A 166 21.07 0.90 -8.37
N THR A 167 21.36 1.39 -9.58
CA THR A 167 21.40 2.84 -9.88
C THR A 167 20.72 3.10 -11.22
N ASP A 168 20.35 4.36 -11.51
CA ASP A 168 19.79 4.75 -12.82
C ASP A 168 20.74 4.51 -14.00
N ALA A 169 22.04 4.34 -13.72
CA ALA A 169 23.04 3.98 -14.70
C ALA A 169 23.26 2.47 -14.80
N ARG A 170 22.59 1.63 -14.00
CA ARG A 170 22.88 0.20 -13.85
C ARG A 170 21.61 -0.58 -13.54
N HIS A 171 20.84 -0.86 -14.58
CA HIS A 171 19.61 -1.64 -14.48
C HIS A 171 19.22 -2.25 -15.82
N VAL A 172 18.16 -3.05 -15.77
CA VAL A 172 17.56 -3.72 -16.92
C VAL A 172 16.31 -2.96 -17.36
N ASN A 173 16.36 -2.41 -18.57
CA ASN A 173 15.19 -1.94 -19.30
C ASN A 173 14.56 -3.13 -20.05
N GLY A 174 13.80 -3.93 -19.31
CA GLY A 174 13.25 -5.19 -19.79
C GLY A 174 12.87 -6.11 -18.63
N TYR A 175 12.73 -7.40 -18.93
CA TYR A 175 12.36 -8.42 -17.96
C TYR A 175 13.56 -9.04 -17.27
N VAL A 176 13.46 -9.13 -15.94
CA VAL A 176 14.35 -9.92 -15.09
C VAL A 176 13.51 -10.98 -14.39
N SER A 177 13.99 -12.22 -14.41
CA SER A 177 13.37 -13.30 -13.62
C SER A 177 14.24 -13.74 -12.47
N LYS A 178 13.60 -14.20 -11.41
CA LYS A 178 14.24 -14.91 -10.31
C LYS A 178 13.59 -16.28 -10.14
N VAL A 179 14.42 -17.31 -10.18
CA VAL A 179 14.09 -18.71 -9.85
C VAL A 179 14.76 -19.04 -8.52
N GLY A 180 14.04 -19.70 -7.61
CA GLY A 180 14.59 -20.18 -6.34
C GLY A 180 13.85 -19.67 -5.12
N ASN A 181 14.50 -19.73 -3.96
CA ASN A 181 13.90 -19.47 -2.65
C ASN A 181 14.64 -18.41 -1.82
N ASN A 182 15.37 -17.52 -2.48
CA ASN A 182 16.06 -16.41 -1.82
C ASN A 182 15.29 -15.10 -2.03
N GLU A 183 15.46 -14.19 -1.08
CA GLU A 183 15.11 -12.78 -1.27
C GLU A 183 15.84 -12.23 -2.50
N PHE A 184 15.18 -11.35 -3.25
CA PHE A 184 15.78 -10.77 -4.44
C PHE A 184 15.24 -9.37 -4.72
N THR A 185 16.14 -8.47 -5.14
CA THR A 185 15.78 -7.15 -5.66
C THR A 185 15.99 -7.15 -7.16
N PHE A 186 14.91 -6.99 -7.91
CA PHE A 186 14.93 -6.90 -9.37
C PHE A 186 15.48 -5.53 -9.77
N PRO A 187 16.62 -5.47 -10.49
CA PRO A 187 17.21 -4.22 -10.97
C PRO A 187 16.53 -3.79 -12.27
N VAL A 188 15.22 -3.55 -12.23
CA VAL A 188 14.43 -3.17 -13.41
C VAL A 188 14.17 -1.67 -13.46
N GLY A 189 13.98 -1.12 -14.65
CA GLY A 189 13.72 0.30 -14.84
C GLY A 189 13.34 0.67 -16.28
N SER A 190 13.38 1.96 -16.57
CA SER A 190 13.20 2.53 -17.91
C SER A 190 14.54 2.66 -18.64
N GLY A 191 14.64 3.47 -19.70
CA GLY A 191 15.94 3.78 -20.30
C GLY A 191 16.83 4.71 -19.46
N SER A 192 16.28 5.34 -18.42
CA SER A 192 16.93 6.43 -17.70
C SER A 192 16.72 6.41 -16.18
N ASP A 193 15.86 5.53 -15.68
CA ASP A 193 15.36 5.61 -14.31
C ASP A 193 15.09 4.21 -13.76
N LEU A 194 15.68 3.93 -12.61
CA LEU A 194 15.56 2.67 -11.89
C LEU A 194 14.25 2.62 -11.10
N ARG A 195 13.57 1.47 -11.18
CA ARG A 195 12.33 1.19 -10.43
C ARG A 195 12.42 -0.19 -9.81
N THR A 196 13.18 -0.28 -8.73
CA THR A 196 13.39 -1.54 -8.00
C THR A 196 12.07 -2.15 -7.52
N LEU A 197 12.03 -3.48 -7.61
CA LEU A 197 11.05 -4.31 -6.90
C LEU A 197 11.84 -5.31 -6.09
N LYS A 198 11.62 -5.35 -4.78
CA LYS A 198 12.21 -6.32 -3.87
C LYS A 198 11.13 -7.30 -3.41
N MET A 199 11.40 -8.60 -3.49
CA MET A 199 10.53 -9.63 -2.93
C MET A 199 11.24 -10.36 -1.79
N SER A 200 10.50 -10.68 -0.73
CA SER A 200 10.95 -11.57 0.34
C SER A 200 11.26 -12.97 -0.20
N ALA A 201 12.07 -13.73 0.54
CA ALA A 201 12.33 -15.14 0.21
C ALA A 201 11.02 -15.96 0.20
N PRO A 202 10.69 -16.68 -0.90
CA PRO A 202 9.59 -17.64 -0.86
C PRO A 202 9.97 -18.86 -0.01
N SER A 203 8.96 -19.54 0.55
CA SER A 203 9.13 -20.76 1.36
C SER A 203 9.75 -21.95 0.62
N ALA A 204 9.64 -21.98 -0.71
CA ALA A 204 10.16 -23.02 -1.58
C ALA A 204 10.62 -22.42 -2.91
N ASN A 205 11.20 -23.23 -3.79
CA ASN A 205 11.61 -22.77 -5.12
C ASN A 205 10.38 -22.25 -5.91
N SER A 206 10.41 -20.97 -6.24
CA SER A 206 9.40 -20.29 -7.04
C SER A 206 10.05 -19.61 -8.25
N HIS A 207 9.25 -19.11 -9.18
CA HIS A 207 9.73 -18.41 -10.36
C HIS A 207 8.83 -17.21 -10.68
N PHE A 208 9.43 -16.03 -10.65
CA PHE A 208 8.79 -14.76 -10.95
C PHE A 208 9.59 -13.99 -12.01
N SER A 209 8.89 -13.23 -12.86
CA SER A 209 9.48 -12.29 -13.80
C SER A 209 8.82 -10.92 -13.63
N THR A 210 9.59 -9.85 -13.76
CA THR A 210 9.05 -8.50 -13.74
C THR A 210 9.81 -7.53 -14.64
N ALA A 211 9.11 -6.51 -15.12
CA ALA A 211 9.67 -5.37 -15.83
C ALA A 211 8.94 -4.10 -15.41
N TRP A 212 9.64 -2.97 -15.38
CA TRP A 212 9.02 -1.66 -15.24
C TRP A 212 8.44 -1.18 -16.58
N ASN A 213 7.23 -0.62 -16.53
CA ASN A 213 6.58 0.06 -17.65
C ASN A 213 6.23 1.49 -17.26
N THR A 214 6.63 2.44 -18.11
CA THR A 214 6.40 3.88 -17.91
C THR A 214 5.00 4.34 -18.33
N SER A 215 4.28 3.52 -19.10
CA SER A 215 2.90 3.80 -19.50
C SER A 215 1.95 3.72 -18.30
N GLN A 216 0.85 4.48 -18.36
CA GLN A 216 -0.22 4.38 -17.36
C GLN A 216 -0.72 2.93 -17.21
N PRO A 217 -0.99 2.46 -15.98
CA PRO A 217 -1.62 1.15 -15.77
C PRO A 217 -2.98 1.08 -16.48
N ALA A 218 -3.32 -0.05 -17.08
CA ALA A 218 -4.62 -0.23 -17.73
C ALA A 218 -5.78 -0.33 -16.70
N ASN A 219 -7.00 -0.05 -17.14
CA ASN A 219 -8.24 -0.29 -16.38
C ASN A 219 -8.27 0.33 -14.97
N THR A 220 -7.69 1.51 -14.77
CA THR A 220 -7.61 2.20 -13.46
C THR A 220 -8.99 2.52 -12.83
N SER A 221 -10.06 2.45 -13.60
CA SER A 221 -11.44 2.59 -13.11
C SER A 221 -11.95 1.32 -12.42
N ALA A 222 -11.51 0.13 -12.83
CA ALA A 222 -11.89 -1.15 -12.24
C ALA A 222 -11.01 -1.43 -11.02
N LYS A 223 -11.49 -1.02 -9.84
CA LYS A 223 -10.77 -1.12 -8.57
C LYS A 223 -11.75 -1.42 -7.44
N GLU A 224 -11.27 -2.09 -6.40
CA GLU A 224 -12.08 -2.32 -5.20
C GLU A 224 -12.36 -1.01 -4.45
N ASN A 225 -13.43 -1.01 -3.64
CA ASN A 225 -13.92 0.20 -2.95
C ASN A 225 -12.89 0.83 -1.98
N ALA A 226 -11.94 0.05 -1.47
CA ALA A 226 -10.89 0.55 -0.56
C ALA A 226 -9.85 1.43 -1.27
N ILE A 227 -9.81 1.40 -2.61
CA ILE A 227 -8.87 2.16 -3.44
C ILE A 227 -9.60 3.36 -4.06
N GLN A 228 -9.11 4.56 -3.75
CA GLN A 228 -9.64 5.82 -4.27
C GLN A 228 -9.17 6.10 -5.70
N ALA A 229 -7.87 5.94 -5.98
CA ALA A 229 -7.30 6.17 -7.30
C ALA A 229 -6.06 5.30 -7.54
N ILE A 230 -5.70 5.11 -8.81
CA ILE A 230 -4.43 4.48 -9.25
C ILE A 230 -3.57 5.57 -9.89
N ALA A 231 -2.31 5.66 -9.48
CA ALA A 231 -1.37 6.66 -9.98
C ALA A 231 -1.07 6.44 -11.47
N ALA A 232 -1.01 7.52 -12.23
CA ALA A 232 -0.57 7.52 -13.63
C ALA A 232 0.96 7.63 -13.74
N ALA A 233 1.69 6.82 -12.96
CA ALA A 233 3.13 6.96 -12.76
C ALA A 233 3.94 5.71 -13.19
N GLY A 234 3.32 4.83 -14.01
CA GLY A 234 3.88 3.55 -14.41
C GLY A 234 3.45 2.37 -13.53
N PHE A 235 3.91 1.17 -13.89
CA PHE A 235 3.64 -0.06 -13.15
C PHE A 235 4.74 -1.11 -13.37
N TRP A 236 4.85 -2.05 -12.43
CA TRP A 236 5.58 -3.28 -12.63
C TRP A 236 4.66 -4.30 -13.27
N ASP A 237 5.04 -4.79 -14.44
CA ASP A 237 4.45 -6.02 -14.94
C ASP A 237 4.96 -7.18 -14.08
N TRP A 238 4.05 -8.02 -13.58
CA TRP A 238 4.38 -9.09 -12.64
C TRP A 238 3.90 -10.42 -13.18
N ILE A 239 4.81 -11.36 -13.35
CA ILE A 239 4.51 -12.68 -13.90
C ILE A 239 4.89 -13.73 -12.89
N THR A 240 3.89 -14.47 -12.43
CA THR A 240 4.09 -15.68 -11.64
C THR A 240 4.15 -16.89 -12.58
N VAL A 241 5.33 -17.48 -12.72
CA VAL A 241 5.53 -18.73 -13.49
C VAL A 241 5.33 -19.94 -12.57
N THR A 242 5.89 -19.86 -11.37
CA THR A 242 5.70 -20.86 -10.31
C THR A 242 5.46 -20.09 -9.01
N PRO A 243 4.25 -20.15 -8.43
CA PRO A 243 3.88 -19.33 -7.27
C PRO A 243 4.66 -19.75 -6.02
N SER A 244 4.65 -18.86 -5.02
CA SER A 244 5.09 -19.19 -3.65
C SER A 244 3.94 -19.81 -2.87
N SER A 245 4.21 -20.82 -2.05
CA SER A 245 3.20 -21.39 -1.14
C SER A 245 3.00 -20.56 0.14
N SER A 246 3.84 -19.56 0.37
CA SER A 246 3.71 -18.56 1.44
C SER A 246 3.43 -17.17 0.87
N PRO A 247 2.80 -16.26 1.63
CA PRO A 247 2.68 -14.86 1.20
C PRO A 247 4.05 -14.23 0.94
N LEU A 248 4.14 -13.39 -0.08
CA LEU A 248 5.36 -12.66 -0.43
C LEU A 248 5.22 -11.19 -0.07
N THR A 249 6.17 -10.69 0.72
CA THR A 249 6.30 -9.25 0.94
C THR A 249 7.01 -8.63 -0.26
N ILE A 250 6.35 -7.66 -0.89
CA ILE A 250 6.87 -6.91 -2.03
C ILE A 250 7.12 -5.46 -1.60
N THR A 251 8.33 -4.97 -1.83
CA THR A 251 8.72 -3.57 -1.58
C THR A 251 9.17 -2.96 -2.90
N VAL A 252 8.53 -1.87 -3.33
CA VAL A 252 8.86 -1.18 -4.58
C VAL A 252 9.42 0.21 -4.30
N SER A 253 10.32 0.71 -5.16
CA SER A 253 10.66 2.14 -5.18
C SER A 253 9.61 2.92 -5.96
N ILE A 254 9.15 4.05 -5.45
CA ILE A 254 8.11 4.86 -6.08
C ILE A 254 8.69 6.11 -6.77
N PRO A 255 8.03 6.60 -7.85
CA PRO A 255 8.31 7.91 -8.40
C PRO A 255 7.86 9.03 -7.43
N ASP A 256 8.14 10.29 -7.79
CA ASP A 256 7.50 11.43 -7.12
C ASP A 256 5.97 11.37 -7.27
N LEU A 257 5.29 11.18 -6.14
CA LEU A 257 3.85 11.09 -6.00
C LEU A 257 3.30 12.18 -5.06
N SER A 258 4.08 13.23 -4.78
CA SER A 258 3.70 14.34 -3.90
C SER A 258 2.42 15.04 -4.36
N ALA A 259 2.20 15.13 -5.68
CA ALA A 259 0.98 15.67 -6.28
C ALA A 259 -0.19 14.66 -6.37
N PHE A 260 0.06 13.37 -6.13
CA PHE A 260 -0.95 12.31 -6.25
C PHE A 260 -1.65 12.04 -4.91
N ALA A 261 -0.88 11.76 -3.85
CA ALA A 261 -1.42 11.48 -2.53
C ALA A 261 -0.36 11.69 -1.43
N GLY A 262 -0.83 11.93 -0.21
CA GLY A 262 0.03 11.90 0.98
C GLY A 262 0.57 10.49 1.23
N THR A 263 1.75 10.40 1.84
CA THR A 263 2.45 9.14 2.19
C THR A 263 1.52 8.11 2.85
N GLU A 264 0.64 8.57 3.75
CA GLU A 264 -0.28 7.69 4.50
C GLU A 264 -1.39 7.06 3.66
N SER A 265 -1.72 7.67 2.53
CA SER A 265 -2.74 7.18 1.61
C SER A 265 -2.18 6.22 0.58
N LEU A 266 -0.85 6.20 0.34
CA LEU A 266 -0.26 5.35 -0.69
C LEU A 266 -0.43 3.86 -0.34
N ARG A 267 -0.87 3.08 -1.32
CA ARG A 267 -1.09 1.63 -1.23
C ARG A 267 -0.42 0.95 -2.42
N LEU A 268 0.26 -0.16 -2.16
CA LEU A 268 0.62 -1.07 -3.24
C LEU A 268 -0.65 -1.77 -3.69
N VAL A 269 -0.93 -1.78 -4.98
CA VAL A 269 -2.11 -2.43 -5.55
C VAL A 269 -1.69 -3.46 -6.59
N GLY A 270 -2.51 -4.49 -6.78
CA GLY A 270 -2.28 -5.55 -7.76
C GLY A 270 -3.46 -5.72 -8.72
N TRP A 271 -3.21 -5.91 -10.01
CA TRP A 271 -4.26 -6.25 -10.97
C TRP A 271 -4.52 -7.76 -10.93
N ASN A 272 -5.72 -8.17 -10.51
CA ASN A 272 -6.07 -9.59 -10.35
C ASN A 272 -6.69 -10.26 -11.58
N GLY A 273 -6.72 -9.57 -12.73
CA GLY A 273 -7.40 -10.01 -13.95
C GLY A 273 -8.76 -9.34 -14.20
N SER A 274 -9.39 -8.78 -13.16
CA SER A 274 -10.71 -8.13 -13.24
C SER A 274 -10.70 -6.71 -12.66
N GLN A 275 -9.99 -6.50 -11.56
CA GLN A 275 -9.87 -5.20 -10.91
C GLN A 275 -8.53 -5.04 -10.18
N TRP A 276 -8.16 -3.80 -9.88
CA TRP A 276 -7.10 -3.46 -8.95
C TRP A 276 -7.55 -3.76 -7.51
N VAL A 277 -6.77 -4.54 -6.78
CA VAL A 277 -6.99 -4.89 -5.37
C VAL A 277 -5.85 -4.38 -4.50
N SER A 278 -6.13 -4.02 -3.25
CA SER A 278 -5.10 -3.55 -2.33
C SER A 278 -4.23 -4.73 -1.91
N LEU A 279 -2.91 -4.55 -1.99
CA LEU A 279 -1.92 -5.48 -1.44
C LEU A 279 -1.36 -4.96 -0.11
N SER A 280 -1.66 -3.72 0.26
CA SER A 280 -1.26 -3.13 1.53
C SER A 280 -2.42 -3.24 2.53
N SER A 281 -2.14 -3.77 3.73
CA SER A 281 -3.09 -3.78 4.86
C SER A 281 -3.21 -2.43 5.57
N GLY A 282 -2.35 -1.46 5.23
CA GLY A 282 -2.32 -0.11 5.78
C GLY A 282 -1.25 0.76 5.12
N PRO A 283 -0.96 1.95 5.67
CA PRO A 283 0.15 2.79 5.22
C PRO A 283 1.49 2.07 5.37
N SER A 284 2.25 2.00 4.27
CA SER A 284 3.56 1.33 4.24
C SER A 284 4.61 2.10 3.43
N ALA A 285 4.25 3.29 2.95
CA ALA A 285 5.18 4.15 2.23
C ALA A 285 6.16 4.82 3.20
N THR A 286 7.43 4.90 2.84
CA THR A 286 8.46 5.63 3.60
C THR A 286 8.46 7.14 3.29
N GLY A 287 7.79 7.53 2.22
CA GLY A 287 7.62 8.91 1.74
C GLY A 287 6.75 8.91 0.49
N ASN A 288 6.53 10.07 -0.10
CA ASN A 288 5.80 10.23 -1.37
C ASN A 288 6.63 10.94 -2.45
N THR A 289 7.94 11.09 -2.25
CA THR A 289 8.88 11.63 -3.23
C THR A 289 9.65 10.51 -3.93
N GLU A 290 10.31 10.87 -5.02
CA GLU A 290 11.22 10.00 -5.78
C GLU A 290 12.10 9.13 -4.87
N ASN A 291 12.26 7.85 -5.23
CA ASN A 291 13.05 6.84 -4.52
C ASN A 291 12.56 6.45 -3.11
N SER A 292 11.45 7.01 -2.64
CA SER A 292 10.75 6.43 -1.48
C SER A 292 10.34 4.99 -1.79
N THR A 293 10.02 4.22 -0.77
CA THR A 293 9.58 2.82 -0.91
C THR A 293 8.15 2.64 -0.46
N LEU A 294 7.48 1.64 -1.02
CA LEU A 294 6.11 1.25 -0.68
C LEU A 294 6.01 -0.27 -0.63
N GLN A 295 5.29 -0.80 0.36
CA GLN A 295 5.23 -2.25 0.61
C GLN A 295 3.80 -2.81 0.55
N GLY A 296 3.67 -4.04 0.05
CA GLY A 296 2.44 -4.84 0.13
C GLY A 296 2.74 -6.33 0.16
N ILE A 297 1.70 -7.14 0.20
CA ILE A 297 1.76 -8.59 0.29
C ILE A 297 1.03 -9.20 -0.90
N ILE A 298 1.73 -10.01 -1.69
CA ILE A 298 1.09 -10.92 -2.65
C ILE A 298 0.69 -12.20 -1.88
N PRO A 299 -0.58 -12.62 -1.92
CA PRO A 299 -1.03 -13.82 -1.21
C PRO A 299 -0.33 -15.10 -1.67
N ALA A 300 -0.27 -16.08 -0.76
CA ALA A 300 0.20 -17.42 -1.09
C ALA A 300 -0.58 -18.02 -2.28
N ASN A 301 0.12 -18.78 -3.10
CA ASN A 301 -0.40 -19.46 -4.29
C ASN A 301 -1.03 -18.52 -5.34
N SER A 302 -0.74 -17.21 -5.28
CA SER A 302 -1.30 -16.25 -6.23
C SER A 302 -0.62 -16.32 -7.61
N SER A 303 -1.40 -16.72 -8.62
CA SER A 303 -1.09 -16.56 -10.04
C SER A 303 -1.98 -15.51 -10.72
N THR A 304 -2.89 -14.89 -9.98
CA THR A 304 -3.90 -13.94 -10.51
C THR A 304 -3.40 -12.51 -10.56
N ILE A 305 -2.50 -12.12 -9.65
CA ILE A 305 -1.87 -10.80 -9.71
C ILE A 305 -0.91 -10.79 -10.89
N THR A 306 -1.14 -9.89 -11.84
CA THR A 306 -0.38 -9.81 -13.10
C THR A 306 0.27 -8.44 -13.35
N ALA A 307 -0.03 -7.46 -12.51
CA ALA A 307 0.64 -6.16 -12.50
C ALA A 307 0.60 -5.58 -11.09
N LEU A 308 1.59 -4.77 -10.75
CA LEU A 308 1.67 -4.02 -9.50
C LEU A 308 1.77 -2.53 -9.81
N ALA A 309 0.94 -1.72 -9.16
CA ALA A 309 0.95 -0.27 -9.33
C ALA A 309 0.83 0.44 -7.97
N ILE A 310 0.92 1.76 -7.99
CA ILE A 310 0.65 2.57 -6.80
C ILE A 310 -0.79 3.08 -6.87
N GLY A 311 -1.54 2.86 -5.79
CA GLY A 311 -2.86 3.44 -5.57
C GLY A 311 -2.88 4.34 -4.35
N SER A 312 -4.03 4.98 -4.14
CA SER A 312 -4.34 5.70 -2.91
C SER A 312 -5.58 5.09 -2.25
N SER A 313 -5.63 5.07 -0.92
CA SER A 313 -6.87 4.89 -0.17
C SER A 313 -7.40 6.25 0.29
N SER A 314 -8.70 6.33 0.58
CA SER A 314 -9.19 7.41 1.43
C SER A 314 -8.36 7.36 2.73
N GLY A 315 -7.78 8.50 3.10
CA GLY A 315 -6.74 8.56 4.12
C GLY A 315 -7.15 7.81 5.39
N ALA A 316 -6.24 6.98 5.91
CA ALA A 316 -6.33 6.62 7.31
C ALA A 316 -6.27 7.94 8.08
N LEU A 317 -7.39 8.32 8.68
CA LEU A 317 -7.42 9.45 9.61
C LEU A 317 -6.40 9.15 10.72
N PRO A 318 -5.73 10.17 11.29
CA PRO A 318 -4.90 9.97 12.47
C PRO A 318 -5.76 9.30 13.53
N VAL A 319 -5.43 8.04 13.87
CA VAL A 319 -6.30 7.04 14.54
C VAL A 319 -7.64 6.79 13.82
N SER A 320 -7.89 5.53 13.52
CA SER A 320 -9.23 5.10 13.12
C SER A 320 -10.07 4.81 14.37
N LEU A 321 -10.80 5.82 14.86
CA LEU A 321 -11.78 5.65 15.92
C LEU A 321 -12.88 4.68 15.46
N ALA A 322 -12.89 3.47 16.00
CA ALA A 322 -13.83 2.42 15.63
C ALA A 322 -15.20 2.61 16.28
N ALA A 323 -15.23 3.08 17.52
CA ALA A 323 -16.46 3.36 18.26
C ALA A 323 -16.22 4.41 19.33
N PHE A 324 -17.24 5.22 19.60
CA PHE A 324 -17.32 6.11 20.76
C PHE A 324 -18.77 6.16 21.24
N THR A 325 -18.99 5.88 22.51
CA THR A 325 -20.30 5.89 23.17
C THR A 325 -20.23 6.66 24.48
N ALA A 326 -21.33 7.29 24.85
CA ALA A 326 -21.53 7.92 26.15
C ALA A 326 -22.91 7.51 26.68
N LYS A 327 -23.01 7.11 27.94
CA LYS A 327 -24.25 6.66 28.58
C LYS A 327 -24.39 7.20 29.99
N ALA A 328 -25.61 7.53 30.39
CA ALA A 328 -25.91 7.91 31.77
C ALA A 328 -25.72 6.71 32.71
N VAL A 329 -25.10 6.94 33.86
CA VAL A 329 -24.91 5.95 34.94
C VAL A 329 -25.24 6.64 36.27
N ASP A 330 -25.91 5.94 37.18
CA ASP A 330 -26.30 6.41 38.53
C ASP A 330 -27.01 7.78 38.57
N ASN A 331 -27.65 8.17 37.45
CA ASN A 331 -28.35 9.43 37.22
C ASN A 331 -27.56 10.74 37.50
N GLN A 332 -26.25 10.66 37.72
CA GLN A 332 -25.38 11.83 37.95
C GLN A 332 -24.01 11.68 37.27
N LYS A 333 -23.84 10.65 36.45
CA LYS A 333 -22.58 10.32 35.79
C LYS A 333 -22.80 10.00 34.33
N ALA A 334 -21.76 10.23 33.53
CA ALA A 334 -21.66 9.69 32.17
C ALA A 334 -20.48 8.74 32.09
N ALA A 335 -20.74 7.50 31.69
CA ALA A 335 -19.71 6.55 31.28
C ALA A 335 -19.45 6.71 29.79
N LEU A 336 -18.19 6.96 29.43
CA LEU A 336 -17.71 7.10 28.08
C LEU A 336 -16.80 5.92 27.77
N ASP A 337 -17.07 5.26 26.65
CA ASP A 337 -16.28 4.14 26.15
C ASP A 337 -15.90 4.42 24.70
N TRP A 338 -14.63 4.22 24.36
CA TRP A 338 -14.19 4.27 22.97
C TRP A 338 -13.16 3.21 22.64
N VAL A 339 -13.10 2.93 21.35
CA VAL A 339 -12.23 1.90 20.80
C VAL A 339 -11.56 2.42 19.55
N THR A 340 -10.25 2.26 19.48
CA THR A 340 -9.43 2.55 18.30
C THR A 340 -9.16 1.25 17.56
N ALA A 341 -9.23 1.27 16.22
CA ALA A 341 -8.79 0.12 15.40
C ALA A 341 -7.26 0.06 15.31
N GLY A 342 -6.61 1.21 15.44
CA GLY A 342 -5.17 1.41 15.54
C GLY A 342 -4.89 2.89 15.78
N GLU A 343 -3.70 3.20 16.28
CA GLU A 343 -3.24 4.54 16.62
C GLU A 343 -1.91 4.83 15.94
N LYS A 344 -1.71 6.06 15.48
CA LYS A 344 -0.45 6.50 14.89
C LYS A 344 -0.06 7.81 15.54
N ASN A 345 1.14 7.85 16.11
CA ASN A 345 1.66 9.01 16.82
C ASN A 345 0.68 9.60 17.85
N ASN A 346 -0.27 8.84 18.37
CA ASN A 346 -1.28 9.36 19.29
C ASN A 346 -0.64 9.65 20.65
N ALA A 347 -0.59 10.92 21.04
CA ALA A 347 -0.06 11.32 22.33
C ALA A 347 -1.10 11.06 23.43
N PHE A 348 -2.33 11.55 23.22
CA PHE A 348 -3.44 11.41 24.18
C PHE A 348 -4.80 11.77 23.56
N PHE A 349 -5.85 11.34 24.24
CA PHE A 349 -7.21 11.82 24.06
C PHE A 349 -7.57 12.82 25.15
N GLU A 350 -8.06 14.00 24.78
CA GLU A 350 -8.83 14.85 25.68
C GLU A 350 -10.31 14.48 25.57
N VAL A 351 -10.92 14.18 26.71
CA VAL A 351 -12.37 14.05 26.83
C VAL A 351 -12.94 15.45 27.01
N GLN A 352 -13.74 15.90 26.05
CA GLN A 352 -14.34 17.21 26.07
C GLN A 352 -15.85 17.13 26.32
N HIS A 353 -16.35 18.00 27.19
CA HIS A 353 -17.74 18.08 27.62
C HIS A 353 -18.33 19.46 27.32
N SER A 354 -19.62 19.51 27.03
CA SER A 354 -20.40 20.72 26.80
C SER A 354 -21.84 20.53 27.27
N ILE A 355 -22.49 21.62 27.67
CA ILE A 355 -23.94 21.66 27.92
C ILE A 355 -24.74 22.29 26.77
N ASN A 356 -24.06 22.90 25.79
CA ASN A 356 -24.70 23.61 24.67
C ASN A 356 -24.21 23.14 23.29
N ALA A 357 -23.36 22.12 23.25
CA ALA A 357 -22.73 21.55 22.06
C ALA A 357 -21.88 22.54 21.22
N GLN A 358 -21.59 23.74 21.74
CA GLN A 358 -20.80 24.77 21.06
C GLN A 358 -19.49 25.05 21.79
N GLN A 359 -19.57 25.30 23.10
CA GLN A 359 -18.42 25.55 23.97
C GLN A 359 -18.08 24.26 24.70
N TYR A 360 -16.87 23.75 24.46
CA TYR A 360 -16.39 22.52 25.05
C TYR A 360 -15.24 22.80 26.02
N GLU A 361 -15.28 22.18 27.19
CA GLU A 361 -14.19 22.16 28.15
C GLU A 361 -13.61 20.75 28.26
N THR A 362 -12.32 20.65 28.58
CA THR A 362 -11.65 19.36 28.79
C THR A 362 -11.89 18.90 30.21
N VAL A 363 -12.56 17.75 30.35
CA VAL A 363 -12.91 17.13 31.66
C VAL A 363 -12.04 15.93 32.00
N GLY A 364 -11.25 15.43 31.04
CA GLY A 364 -10.32 14.34 31.27
C GLY A 364 -9.28 14.24 30.16
N GLN A 365 -8.16 13.58 30.46
CA GLN A 365 -7.14 13.26 29.48
C GLN A 365 -6.63 11.83 29.71
N LEU A 366 -6.56 11.04 28.65
CA LEU A 366 -6.03 9.68 28.69
C LEU A 366 -4.88 9.55 27.69
N LYS A 367 -3.75 9.03 28.16
CA LYS A 367 -2.58 8.79 27.31
C LYS A 367 -2.91 7.77 26.21
N GLY A 368 -2.50 8.08 24.98
CA GLY A 368 -2.58 7.17 23.84
C GLY A 368 -1.46 6.13 23.85
N GLN A 369 -1.50 5.19 22.92
CA GLN A 369 -0.47 4.15 22.76
C GLN A 369 0.66 4.58 21.81
N GLY A 370 0.72 5.84 21.37
CA GLY A 370 1.66 6.29 20.34
C GLY A 370 1.28 5.68 18.99
N THR A 371 2.12 4.77 18.48
CA THR A 371 1.84 4.02 17.25
C THR A 371 1.56 2.57 17.57
N THR A 372 0.32 2.14 17.38
CA THR A 372 -0.11 0.75 17.51
C THR A 372 -1.06 0.36 16.38
N TYR A 373 -0.91 -0.84 15.84
CA TYR A 373 -1.85 -1.40 14.87
C TYR A 373 -2.86 -2.34 15.53
N ALA A 374 -2.79 -2.49 16.86
CA ALA A 374 -3.72 -3.30 17.63
C ALA A 374 -4.91 -2.47 18.10
N ARG A 375 -6.06 -3.13 18.17
CA ARG A 375 -7.29 -2.56 18.72
C ARG A 375 -7.09 -2.21 20.20
N THR A 376 -7.39 -0.97 20.58
CA THR A 376 -7.25 -0.50 21.98
C THR A 376 -8.56 0.06 22.49
N SER A 377 -8.93 -0.30 23.71
CA SER A 377 -10.16 0.14 24.37
C SER A 377 -9.85 1.08 25.53
N TYR A 378 -10.68 2.10 25.69
CA TYR A 378 -10.53 3.12 26.72
C TYR A 378 -11.89 3.40 27.38
N THR A 379 -11.83 3.78 28.64
CA THR A 379 -13.01 4.15 29.43
C THR A 379 -12.74 5.41 30.24
N PHE A 380 -13.76 6.24 30.39
CA PHE A 380 -13.72 7.45 31.21
C PHE A 380 -15.09 7.69 31.86
N THR A 381 -15.11 8.19 33.10
CA THR A 381 -16.35 8.53 33.79
C THR A 381 -16.33 9.99 34.18
N HIS A 382 -17.37 10.74 33.77
CA HIS A 382 -17.60 12.11 34.16
C HIS A 382 -18.71 12.17 35.21
N ASP A 383 -18.38 12.54 36.45
CA ASP A 383 -19.29 12.64 37.60
C ASP A 383 -19.85 14.06 37.80
N GLY A 384 -20.86 14.21 38.66
CA GLY A 384 -21.39 15.51 39.08
C GLY A 384 -22.29 16.18 38.04
N LEU A 385 -22.91 15.39 37.17
CA LEU A 385 -23.76 15.88 36.10
C LEU A 385 -25.13 16.30 36.61
N SER A 386 -25.70 17.33 35.98
CA SER A 386 -26.99 17.91 36.38
C SER A 386 -28.09 17.46 35.43
N PRO A 387 -29.23 16.95 35.92
CA PRO A 387 -30.36 16.60 35.05
C PRO A 387 -31.03 17.82 34.40
N ALA A 388 -30.60 19.04 34.72
CA ALA A 388 -31.13 20.26 34.11
C ALA A 388 -30.74 20.44 32.64
N SER A 389 -29.70 19.76 32.14
CA SER A 389 -29.21 19.97 30.77
C SER A 389 -28.91 18.64 30.06
N ILE A 390 -28.85 18.68 28.73
CA ILE A 390 -28.25 17.60 27.95
C ILE A 390 -26.74 17.76 27.99
N HIS A 391 -26.02 16.66 28.25
CA HIS A 391 -24.57 16.65 28.27
C HIS A 391 -24.02 16.14 26.95
N TYR A 392 -23.16 16.91 26.30
CA TYR A 392 -22.52 16.56 25.03
C TYR A 392 -21.06 16.25 25.25
N TYR A 393 -20.57 15.19 24.60
CA TYR A 393 -19.20 14.73 24.70
C TYR A 393 -18.59 14.53 23.33
N ARG A 394 -17.31 14.88 23.20
CA ARG A 394 -16.46 14.49 22.07
C ARG A 394 -15.07 14.18 22.57
N LEU A 395 -14.33 13.40 21.80
CA LEU A 395 -12.91 13.19 22.01
C LEU A 395 -12.15 14.17 21.11
N LYS A 396 -11.14 14.82 21.66
CA LYS A 396 -10.09 15.49 20.89
C LYS A 396 -8.84 14.66 21.02
N GLN A 397 -8.49 13.98 19.94
CA GLN A 397 -7.26 13.22 19.89
C GLN A 397 -6.12 14.13 19.47
N VAL A 398 -5.00 14.06 20.18
CA VAL A 398 -3.82 14.88 19.94
C VAL A 398 -2.64 13.96 19.65
N ASP A 399 -1.99 14.20 18.52
CA ASP A 399 -0.81 13.46 18.10
C ASP A 399 0.47 14.06 18.71
N LEU A 400 1.59 13.33 18.63
CA LEU A 400 2.89 13.72 19.19
C LEU A 400 3.46 15.01 18.58
N ASP A 401 3.00 15.38 17.38
CA ASP A 401 3.35 16.63 16.72
C ASP A 401 2.43 17.81 17.08
N GLY A 402 1.43 17.57 17.95
CA GLY A 402 0.46 18.55 18.42
C GLY A 402 -0.74 18.76 17.48
N SER A 403 -0.80 18.07 16.34
CA SER A 403 -2.00 18.04 15.50
C SER A 403 -3.15 17.32 16.22
N PHE A 404 -4.40 17.63 15.84
CA PHE A 404 -5.55 17.03 16.52
C PHE A 404 -6.74 16.79 15.59
N THR A 405 -7.56 15.79 15.96
CA THR A 405 -8.82 15.45 15.30
C THR A 405 -9.93 15.24 16.34
N TYR A 406 -11.17 15.60 15.99
CA TYR A 406 -12.34 15.39 16.85
C TYR A 406 -13.15 14.15 16.45
N SER A 407 -13.68 13.44 17.46
CA SER A 407 -14.71 12.43 17.23
C SER A 407 -16.07 13.05 16.87
N PRO A 408 -17.03 12.25 16.37
CA PRO A 408 -18.43 12.62 16.43
C PRO A 408 -18.87 12.93 17.87
N VAL A 409 -19.85 13.83 18.02
CA VAL A 409 -20.43 14.18 19.32
C VAL A 409 -21.39 13.08 19.78
N ARG A 410 -21.42 12.84 21.10
CA ARG A 410 -22.39 11.97 21.78
C ARG A 410 -23.12 12.75 22.85
N SER A 411 -24.44 12.66 22.87
CA SER A 411 -25.28 13.29 23.89
C SER A 411 -25.70 12.28 24.95
N VAL A 412 -25.74 12.71 26.20
CA VAL A 412 -26.22 11.98 27.37
C VAL A 412 -27.35 12.80 27.99
N LYS A 413 -28.53 12.19 28.09
CA LYS A 413 -29.67 12.74 28.82
C LYS A 413 -29.83 11.95 30.12
N LEU A 414 -29.85 12.64 31.25
CA LEU A 414 -30.10 12.04 32.56
C LEU A 414 -31.61 11.87 32.79
N GLU A 415 -31.98 10.95 33.67
CA GLU A 415 -33.35 10.82 34.15
C GLU A 415 -33.75 12.07 34.94
N GLY A 416 -34.93 12.61 34.63
CA GLY A 416 -35.40 13.88 35.19
C GLY A 416 -35.04 15.11 34.34
N TYR A 417 -34.39 14.96 33.18
CA TYR A 417 -34.28 16.07 32.22
C TYR A 417 -35.65 16.42 31.62
N LEU A 418 -36.11 17.63 31.96
CA LEU A 418 -37.42 18.16 31.60
C LEU A 418 -37.42 18.97 30.29
N GLY A 419 -36.29 19.60 29.91
CA GLY A 419 -36.23 20.46 28.72
C GLY A 419 -37.35 21.52 28.71
N ILE A 420 -38.18 21.51 27.65
CA ILE A 420 -39.44 22.26 27.57
C ILE A 420 -40.61 21.27 27.39
N GLU A 421 -41.51 21.23 28.35
CA GLU A 421 -42.73 20.43 28.30
C GLU A 421 -43.98 21.31 28.46
N LEU A 422 -44.99 21.07 27.62
CA LEU A 422 -46.28 21.74 27.69
C LEU A 422 -47.34 20.71 28.09
N TYR A 423 -48.15 21.04 29.09
CA TYR A 423 -49.42 20.36 29.36
C TYR A 423 -50.51 21.39 29.65
N ALA A 424 -51.76 21.00 29.49
CA ALA A 424 -52.87 21.90 29.75
C ALA A 424 -54.08 21.16 30.33
N THR A 425 -54.86 21.87 31.14
CA THR A 425 -56.10 21.39 31.73
C THR A 425 -57.19 22.44 31.57
N VAL A 426 -58.44 22.03 31.74
CA VAL A 426 -59.60 22.93 31.79
C VAL A 426 -60.20 22.87 33.19
N GLU A 427 -60.25 24.01 33.86
CA GLU A 427 -60.81 24.13 35.20
C GLU A 427 -62.33 24.42 35.17
N PRO A 428 -63.04 24.14 36.28
CA PRO A 428 -64.43 24.59 36.46
C PRO A 428 -64.57 26.10 36.18
N GLY A 429 -65.56 26.49 35.38
CA GLY A 429 -65.74 27.87 34.92
C GLY A 429 -65.14 28.19 33.54
N ARG A 430 -64.76 27.17 32.75
CA ARG A 430 -64.21 27.31 31.38
C ARG A 430 -62.95 28.18 31.34
N THR A 431 -62.02 27.94 32.26
CA THR A 431 -60.66 28.51 32.21
C THR A 431 -59.69 27.42 31.76
N VAL A 432 -58.93 27.69 30.70
CA VAL A 432 -57.87 26.79 30.25
C VAL A 432 -56.56 27.20 30.92
N LYS A 433 -55.93 26.29 31.67
CA LYS A 433 -54.59 26.50 32.24
C LYS A 433 -53.57 25.68 31.47
N ALA A 434 -52.66 26.37 30.81
CA ALA A 434 -51.45 25.79 30.24
C ALA A 434 -50.32 25.86 31.27
N PHE A 435 -49.51 24.84 31.33
CA PHE A 435 -48.33 24.77 32.19
C PHE A 435 -47.13 24.44 31.30
N VAL A 436 -46.16 25.36 31.30
CA VAL A 436 -44.89 25.16 30.60
C VAL A 436 -43.84 24.83 31.64
N LYS A 437 -43.41 23.56 31.70
CA LYS A 437 -42.23 23.17 32.46
C LYS A 437 -40.99 23.53 31.66
N TYR A 438 -40.11 24.30 32.28
CA TYR A 438 -38.85 24.75 31.71
C TYR A 438 -37.72 24.31 32.64
N GLY A 439 -36.83 23.46 32.14
CA GLY A 439 -35.77 22.82 32.93
C GLY A 439 -34.36 23.09 32.46
N ASP A 440 -34.17 23.52 31.21
CA ASP A 440 -32.85 23.69 30.58
C ASP A 440 -32.60 25.15 30.20
N ASP A 441 -31.67 25.78 30.93
CA ASP A 441 -31.29 27.18 30.80
C ASP A 441 -30.52 27.47 29.49
N GLN A 442 -30.16 26.44 28.71
CA GLN A 442 -29.61 26.60 27.36
C GLN A 442 -30.69 26.79 26.28
N LEU A 443 -31.96 26.54 26.60
CA LEU A 443 -33.08 26.76 25.70
C LEU A 443 -33.58 28.19 25.86
N SER A 444 -34.14 28.78 24.79
CA SER A 444 -34.73 30.12 24.83
C SER A 444 -35.74 30.23 25.97
N ASP A 445 -35.59 31.23 26.83
CA ASP A 445 -36.57 31.52 27.88
C ASP A 445 -37.79 32.28 27.32
N GLN A 446 -37.67 32.89 26.15
CA GLN A 446 -38.77 33.58 25.49
C GLN A 446 -39.70 32.59 24.77
N ALA A 447 -40.99 32.65 25.10
CA ALA A 447 -42.02 31.83 24.47
C ALA A 447 -43.31 32.59 24.24
N THR A 448 -44.13 32.09 23.32
CA THR A 448 -45.52 32.51 23.14
C THR A 448 -46.44 31.31 23.32
N VAL A 449 -47.38 31.39 24.25
CA VAL A 449 -48.41 30.35 24.44
C VAL A 449 -49.72 30.87 23.85
N SER A 450 -50.35 30.08 22.98
CA SER A 450 -51.58 30.44 22.29
C SER A 450 -52.67 29.39 22.47
N LEU A 451 -53.91 29.85 22.64
CA LEU A 451 -55.11 29.03 22.49
C LEU A 451 -55.60 29.18 21.05
N VAL A 452 -55.75 28.06 20.35
CA VAL A 452 -56.15 28.03 18.93
C VAL A 452 -57.28 27.03 18.70
N ASP A 453 -58.12 27.27 17.69
CA ASP A 453 -59.10 26.28 17.24
C ASP A 453 -58.45 25.22 16.33
N LEU A 454 -59.22 24.19 15.93
CA LEU A 454 -58.72 23.10 15.09
C LEU A 454 -58.33 23.52 13.67
N SER A 455 -58.75 24.71 13.22
CA SER A 455 -58.30 25.28 11.94
C SER A 455 -56.95 26.00 12.04
N GLY A 456 -56.41 26.11 13.26
CA GLY A 456 -55.18 26.85 13.54
C GLY A 456 -55.39 28.34 13.75
N ARG A 457 -56.63 28.83 13.76
CA ARG A 457 -56.93 30.24 14.05
C ARG A 457 -56.63 30.54 15.51
N LYS A 458 -55.79 31.56 15.72
CA LYS A 458 -55.36 32.03 17.05
C LYS A 458 -56.50 32.77 17.75
N LEU A 459 -57.02 32.20 18.83
CA LEU A 459 -58.11 32.76 19.63
C LEU A 459 -57.59 33.69 20.73
N SER A 460 -56.46 33.31 21.34
CA SER A 460 -55.76 34.11 22.34
C SER A 460 -54.28 33.75 22.35
N SER A 461 -53.42 34.68 22.78
CA SER A 461 -51.97 34.51 22.77
C SER A 461 -51.33 35.35 23.86
N LYS A 462 -50.32 34.80 24.53
CA LYS A 462 -49.55 35.47 25.59
C LYS A 462 -48.06 35.20 25.38
N ALA A 463 -47.27 36.27 25.35
CA ALA A 463 -45.81 36.16 25.47
C ALA A 463 -45.46 35.86 26.93
N VAL A 464 -44.49 34.98 27.15
CA VAL A 464 -44.03 34.53 28.47
C VAL A 464 -42.52 34.41 28.47
N SER A 465 -41.89 34.96 29.50
CA SER A 465 -40.49 34.68 29.85
C SER A 465 -40.49 33.52 30.83
N LEU A 466 -40.06 32.35 30.38
CA LEU A 466 -40.05 31.13 31.16
C LEU A 466 -39.00 31.23 32.28
N GLN A 467 -39.39 30.81 33.47
CA GLN A 467 -38.51 30.62 34.61
C GLN A 467 -38.35 29.11 34.87
N LYS A 468 -37.25 28.72 35.48
CA LYS A 468 -36.99 27.32 35.83
C LYS A 468 -38.12 26.77 36.70
N GLY A 469 -38.63 25.59 36.33
CA GLY A 469 -39.81 24.98 36.94
C GLY A 469 -41.07 25.17 36.10
N THR A 470 -42.22 25.29 36.77
CA THR A 470 -43.54 25.31 36.11
C THR A 470 -44.05 26.72 35.94
N ASN A 471 -44.36 27.10 34.70
CA ASN A 471 -44.87 28.41 34.32
C ASN A 471 -46.36 28.30 33.92
N PRO A 472 -47.32 28.71 34.77
CA PRO A 472 -48.72 28.67 34.44
C PRO A 472 -49.13 29.84 33.52
N VAL A 473 -49.95 29.55 32.51
CA VAL A 473 -50.53 30.52 31.58
C VAL A 473 -52.01 30.23 31.42
N GLU A 474 -52.85 31.19 31.81
CA GLU A 474 -54.30 31.02 31.81
C GLU A 474 -54.96 31.69 30.60
N PHE A 475 -55.99 31.05 30.04
CA PHE A 475 -56.84 31.59 28.99
C PHE A 475 -58.31 31.49 29.42
N SER A 476 -59.05 32.59 29.29
CA SER A 476 -60.50 32.53 29.45
C SER A 476 -61.12 31.87 28.22
N ALA A 477 -61.95 30.85 28.43
CA ALA A 477 -62.72 30.19 27.40
C ALA A 477 -64.24 30.34 27.62
N ALA A 478 -64.66 31.31 28.44
CA ALA A 478 -66.07 31.55 28.76
C ALA A 478 -66.93 31.85 27.52
N SER A 479 -66.37 32.55 26.52
CA SER A 479 -67.05 32.91 25.27
C SER A 479 -66.89 31.86 24.14
N LEU A 480 -66.22 30.75 24.41
CA LEU A 480 -65.96 29.71 23.41
C LEU A 480 -67.03 28.61 23.48
N GLY A 481 -67.41 28.06 22.33
CA GLY A 481 -68.32 26.91 22.25
C GLY A 481 -67.67 25.64 22.80
N ALA A 482 -68.48 24.71 23.31
CA ALA A 482 -67.99 23.39 23.73
C ALA A 482 -67.35 22.66 22.54
N GLY A 483 -66.19 22.03 22.77
CA GLY A 483 -65.44 21.39 21.70
C GLY A 483 -63.95 21.22 22.01
N LEU A 484 -63.22 20.71 21.01
CA LEU A 484 -61.78 20.47 21.10
C LEU A 484 -60.99 21.68 20.60
N TYR A 485 -60.01 22.10 21.39
CA TYR A 485 -59.09 23.20 21.08
C TYR A 485 -57.64 22.75 21.30
N LEU A 486 -56.69 23.58 20.88
CA LEU A 486 -55.27 23.31 21.05
C LEU A 486 -54.61 24.45 21.83
N ILE A 487 -53.71 24.09 22.74
CA ILE A 487 -52.72 25.01 23.30
C ILE A 487 -51.42 24.78 22.54
N ARG A 488 -50.87 25.86 21.97
CA ARG A 488 -49.61 25.86 21.24
C ARG A 488 -48.57 26.67 21.98
N LEU A 489 -47.40 26.09 22.19
CA LEU A 489 -46.18 26.76 22.63
C LEU A 489 -45.31 27.02 21.40
N GLU A 490 -45.00 28.29 21.19
CA GLU A 490 -44.05 28.78 20.19
C GLU A 490 -42.80 29.27 20.93
N ASN A 491 -41.67 28.59 20.74
CA ASN A 491 -40.39 28.92 21.37
C ASN A 491 -39.26 28.60 20.39
N ALA A 492 -38.23 29.46 20.36
CA ALA A 492 -37.16 29.35 19.39
C ALA A 492 -36.38 28.02 19.46
N SER A 493 -36.35 27.39 20.65
CA SER A 493 -35.70 26.11 20.87
C SER A 493 -36.63 24.92 20.71
N GLN A 494 -37.90 25.03 21.10
CA GLN A 494 -38.85 23.91 21.02
C GLN A 494 -40.32 24.35 20.93
N ASN A 495 -40.98 24.00 19.84
CA ASN A 495 -42.43 24.16 19.71
C ASN A 495 -43.17 22.93 20.26
N SER A 496 -44.34 23.13 20.87
CA SER A 496 -45.18 22.05 21.38
C SER A 496 -46.66 22.37 21.23
N THR A 497 -47.51 21.35 21.12
CA THR A 497 -48.96 21.51 21.02
C THR A 497 -49.66 20.42 21.83
N VAL A 498 -50.64 20.81 22.65
CA VAL A 498 -51.48 19.88 23.40
C VAL A 498 -52.96 20.16 23.16
N LYS A 499 -53.78 19.11 23.26
CA LYS A 499 -55.23 19.19 23.09
C LYS A 499 -55.92 19.50 24.41
N VAL A 500 -56.96 20.31 24.37
CA VAL A 500 -57.84 20.59 25.51
C VAL A 500 -59.30 20.51 25.08
N ALA A 501 -60.14 19.83 25.86
CA ALA A 501 -61.58 19.74 25.61
C ALA A 501 -62.29 20.75 26.52
N ILE A 502 -62.97 21.72 25.93
CA ILE A 502 -63.79 22.69 26.65
C ILE A 502 -65.21 22.11 26.73
N PRO A 503 -65.75 21.88 27.94
CA PRO A 503 -67.06 21.26 28.15
C PRO A 503 -68.25 22.19 27.87
#